data_AF-A0A7S0XG50-F1
#
_entry.id   AF-A0A7S0XG50-F1
#
_cell.length_a   1.000
_cell.length_b   1.000
_cell.length_c   1.000
_cell.angle_alpha   90.00
_cell.angle_beta   90.00
_cell.angle_gamma   90.00
#
_symmetry.space_group_name_H-M   'P 1'
#
loop_
_entity.id
_entity.type
_entity.pdbx_description
1 polymer ?
#
loop_
_entity_poly.entity_id
_entity_poly.type
_entity_poly.pdbx_seq_one_letter_code
_entity_poly.pdbx_strand_id
1 'polypeptide(L)'
;PLPQSREVAKTTAMEGFEAFTRLSPAPDVQIDKAKFSTVQRLLALRVPKAKCQLLMKELKGLVLDLPRQRSVINDPQDDSMRLLLLKEEVKDTALPTLSAETRVRAGVDELAVTEYELHLGYDYFNAEQILRQMLPAGVEVPGSFETVGHIAHLNLRDELSEYRHVIGRVLLDKNPRLRTVVNKVGSIASEFRVPTWELLAGDTSLETEVRQHGIPFKLDFGEVYWNSRLE
;
A
#
# COMPACT_ATOMS: atom_id res chain seq x y z
N PRO A 1 16.42 -75.44 4.14
CA PRO A 1 16.09 -74.58 2.99
C PRO A 1 15.11 -73.47 3.42
N LEU A 2 15.65 -72.28 3.70
CA LEU A 2 14.90 -71.06 4.04
C LEU A 2 14.45 -70.35 2.76
N PRO A 3 13.26 -69.74 2.71
CA PRO A 3 12.85 -68.93 1.57
C PRO A 3 13.43 -67.51 1.66
N GLN A 4 13.75 -66.99 0.49
CA GLN A 4 14.45 -65.74 0.21
C GLN A 4 13.63 -64.49 0.58
N SER A 5 14.36 -63.49 1.04
CA SER A 5 13.96 -62.11 1.35
C SER A 5 13.31 -61.43 0.15
N ARG A 6 12.11 -60.85 0.35
CA ARG A 6 11.52 -59.88 -0.59
C ARG A 6 12.17 -58.52 -0.37
N GLU A 7 12.88 -58.06 -1.38
CA GLU A 7 13.41 -56.71 -1.50
C GLU A 7 12.25 -55.71 -1.65
N VAL A 8 12.23 -54.72 -0.77
CA VAL A 8 11.17 -53.72 -0.68
C VAL A 8 11.48 -52.59 -1.67
N ALA A 9 10.65 -52.43 -2.69
CA ALA A 9 10.66 -51.25 -3.54
C ALA A 9 10.28 -50.01 -2.70
N LYS A 10 11.29 -49.25 -2.26
CA LYS A 10 11.18 -47.91 -1.66
C LYS A 10 11.76 -46.88 -2.63
N THR A 11 11.10 -46.60 -3.75
CA THR A 11 11.51 -45.46 -4.59
C THR A 11 10.37 -44.95 -5.47
N THR A 12 9.31 -44.37 -4.89
CA THR A 12 8.36 -43.55 -5.68
C THR A 12 7.53 -42.53 -4.86
N ALA A 13 7.83 -42.30 -3.57
CA ALA A 13 6.99 -41.42 -2.74
C ALA A 13 7.53 -39.99 -2.54
N MET A 14 8.79 -39.69 -2.90
CA MET A 14 9.38 -38.37 -2.63
C MET A 14 9.18 -37.33 -3.75
N GLU A 15 8.92 -37.74 -4.99
CA GLU A 15 8.74 -36.78 -6.10
C GLU A 15 7.36 -36.10 -6.10
N GLY A 16 6.38 -36.62 -5.33
CA GLY A 16 5.03 -36.04 -5.25
C GLY A 16 4.87 -34.92 -4.23
N PHE A 17 5.79 -34.79 -3.26
CA PHE A 17 5.66 -33.83 -2.16
C PHE A 17 6.32 -32.47 -2.46
N GLU A 18 7.37 -32.44 -3.29
CA GLU A 18 8.04 -31.19 -3.68
C GLU A 18 7.19 -30.29 -4.60
N ALA A 19 6.16 -30.84 -5.25
CA ALA A 19 5.31 -30.08 -6.17
C ALA A 19 4.30 -29.15 -5.47
N PHE A 20 4.03 -29.34 -4.18
CA PHE A 20 3.07 -28.54 -3.42
C PHE A 20 3.71 -27.42 -2.58
N THR A 21 5.02 -27.49 -2.35
CA THR A 21 5.75 -26.55 -1.48
C THR A 21 6.26 -25.30 -2.19
N ARG A 22 6.27 -25.28 -3.53
CA ARG A 22 6.69 -24.10 -4.31
C ARG A 22 5.61 -23.70 -5.28
N LEU A 23 5.15 -22.47 -5.12
CA LEU A 23 4.29 -21.85 -6.10
C LEU A 23 5.04 -21.72 -7.43
N SER A 24 4.31 -21.90 -8.53
CA SER A 24 4.84 -21.55 -9.84
C SER A 24 5.21 -20.06 -9.86
N PRO A 25 6.38 -19.67 -10.42
CA PRO A 25 6.77 -18.28 -10.50
C PRO A 25 5.72 -17.44 -11.25
N ALA A 26 5.36 -16.30 -10.67
CA ALA A 26 4.54 -15.31 -11.35
C ALA A 26 5.37 -14.54 -12.39
N PRO A 27 4.75 -14.05 -13.47
CA PRO A 27 5.43 -13.16 -14.41
C PRO A 27 5.91 -11.88 -13.70
N ASP A 28 7.06 -11.36 -14.12
CA ASP A 28 7.55 -10.08 -13.62
C ASP A 28 6.78 -8.93 -14.28
N VAL A 29 5.88 -8.31 -13.51
CA VAL A 29 5.08 -7.18 -13.96
C VAL A 29 5.78 -5.88 -13.62
N GLN A 30 6.06 -5.07 -14.64
CA GLN A 30 6.64 -3.73 -14.47
C GLN A 30 5.54 -2.67 -14.54
N ILE A 31 5.44 -1.84 -13.50
CA ILE A 31 4.49 -0.73 -13.43
C ILE A 31 5.21 0.56 -13.82
N ASP A 32 4.72 1.21 -14.87
CA ASP A 32 5.19 2.54 -15.25
C ASP A 32 4.66 3.59 -14.26
N LYS A 33 5.45 3.83 -13.21
CA LYS A 33 5.10 4.74 -12.10
C LYS A 33 4.91 6.19 -12.56
N ALA A 34 5.51 6.60 -13.68
CA ALA A 34 5.39 7.96 -14.19
C ALA A 34 3.96 8.30 -14.67
N LYS A 35 3.16 7.28 -15.02
CA LYS A 35 1.75 7.45 -15.40
C LYS A 35 0.84 7.85 -14.22
N PHE A 36 1.32 7.67 -12.98
CA PHE A 36 0.58 7.99 -11.77
C PHE A 36 1.12 9.27 -11.16
N SER A 37 0.81 10.38 -11.80
CA SER A 37 1.19 11.70 -11.33
C SER A 37 0.00 12.66 -11.40
N THR A 38 -0.13 13.49 -10.38
CA THR A 38 -1.10 14.59 -10.34
C THR A 38 -0.41 15.84 -9.83
N VAL A 39 -0.71 16.97 -10.45
CA VAL A 39 -0.20 18.28 -10.04
C VAL A 39 -1.36 19.07 -9.44
N GLN A 40 -1.23 19.48 -8.19
CA GLN A 40 -2.19 20.36 -7.51
C GLN A 40 -1.61 21.76 -7.42
N ARG A 41 -2.36 22.74 -7.93
CA ARG A 41 -2.02 24.17 -7.80
C ARG A 41 -2.61 24.70 -6.50
N LEU A 42 -1.72 25.00 -5.56
CA LEU A 42 -2.05 25.47 -4.22
C LEU A 42 -1.66 26.94 -4.09
N LEU A 43 -2.39 27.65 -3.23
CA LEU A 43 -1.90 28.91 -2.69
C LEU A 43 -0.95 28.63 -1.53
N ALA A 44 0.06 29.50 -1.37
CA ALA A 44 0.99 29.45 -0.26
C ALA A 44 1.23 30.86 0.30
N LEU A 45 1.30 30.96 1.61
CA LEU A 45 1.70 32.19 2.29
C LEU A 45 3.22 32.21 2.45
N ARG A 46 3.84 33.33 2.08
CA ARG A 46 5.25 33.58 2.33
C ARG A 46 5.40 34.10 3.76
N VAL A 47 5.98 33.28 4.62
CA VAL A 47 6.01 33.51 6.07
C VAL A 47 7.45 33.56 6.59
N PRO A 48 7.80 34.50 7.49
CA PRO A 48 9.08 34.45 8.17
C PRO A 48 9.23 33.17 9.00
N LYS A 49 10.44 32.59 9.06
CA LYS A 49 10.73 31.39 9.90
C LYS A 49 10.18 31.52 11.32
N ALA A 50 10.36 32.69 11.94
CA ALA A 50 9.93 32.95 13.31
C ALA A 50 8.40 32.93 13.52
N LYS A 51 7.61 33.20 12.48
CA LYS A 51 6.13 33.24 12.55
C LYS A 51 5.47 31.93 12.13
N CYS A 52 6.22 30.95 11.62
CA CYS A 52 5.68 29.69 11.10
C CYS A 52 4.78 28.96 12.12
N GLN A 53 5.26 28.79 13.35
CA GLN A 53 4.53 28.05 14.38
C GLN A 53 3.20 28.72 14.78
N LEU A 54 3.21 30.05 14.87
CA LEU A 54 2.01 30.84 15.15
C LEU A 54 1.00 30.68 14.02
N LEU A 55 1.44 30.83 12.78
CA LEU A 55 0.58 30.76 11.60
C LEU A 55 0.00 29.37 11.37
N MET A 56 0.78 28.29 11.60
CA MET A 56 0.22 26.94 11.55
C MET A 56 -0.90 26.72 12.57
N LYS A 57 -0.81 27.33 13.76
CA LYS A 57 -1.83 27.23 14.80
C LYS A 57 -3.10 28.01 14.43
N GLU A 58 -2.93 29.27 14.05
CA GLU A 58 -4.05 30.17 13.72
C GLU A 58 -4.75 29.77 12.41
N LEU A 59 -4.02 29.19 11.46
CA LEU A 59 -4.54 28.80 10.14
C LEU A 59 -4.79 27.30 9.99
N LYS A 60 -4.84 26.54 11.10
CA LYS A 60 -4.94 25.07 11.08
C LYS A 60 -6.04 24.52 10.15
N GLY A 61 -7.17 25.22 10.02
CA GLY A 61 -8.27 24.83 9.13
C GLY A 61 -7.99 25.01 7.64
N LEU A 62 -7.06 25.89 7.28
CA LEU A 62 -6.72 26.29 5.90
C LEU A 62 -5.37 25.75 5.43
N VAL A 63 -4.50 25.35 6.35
CA VAL A 63 -3.19 24.78 6.04
C VAL A 63 -3.34 23.40 5.41
N LEU A 64 -2.49 23.09 4.43
CA LEU A 64 -2.43 21.79 3.77
C LEU A 64 -2.31 20.67 4.80
N ASP A 65 -3.19 19.67 4.69
CA ASP A 65 -3.23 18.51 5.58
C ASP A 65 -3.34 17.25 4.74
N LEU A 66 -2.28 16.95 3.99
CA LEU A 66 -2.17 15.75 3.17
C LEU A 66 -1.18 14.76 3.79
N PRO A 67 -1.52 13.46 3.86
CA PRO A 67 -0.62 12.44 4.40
C PRO A 67 0.73 12.44 3.70
N ARG A 68 1.81 12.37 4.48
CA ARG A 68 3.21 12.33 3.98
C ARG A 68 3.66 13.58 3.20
N GLN A 69 2.86 14.63 3.13
CA GLN A 69 3.24 15.90 2.54
C GLN A 69 3.57 16.94 3.61
N ARG A 70 4.55 17.80 3.33
CA ARG A 70 4.89 18.91 4.21
C ARG A 70 3.99 20.09 3.90
N SER A 71 3.40 20.67 4.93
CA SER A 71 2.62 21.91 4.81
C SER A 71 3.48 23.17 4.86
N VAL A 72 4.73 23.06 5.33
CA VAL A 72 5.71 24.16 5.36
C VAL A 72 6.96 23.71 4.61
N ILE A 73 7.37 24.51 3.62
CA ILE A 73 8.56 24.27 2.81
C ILE A 73 9.46 25.51 2.77
N ASN A 74 10.69 25.35 2.31
CA ASN A 74 11.60 26.47 2.11
C ASN A 74 11.10 27.34 0.96
N ASP A 75 11.21 28.66 1.12
CA ASP A 75 10.97 29.60 0.03
C ASP A 75 12.18 29.59 -0.92
N PRO A 76 12.02 29.25 -2.21
CA PRO A 76 13.14 29.18 -3.16
C PRO A 76 13.83 30.53 -3.40
N GLN A 77 13.15 31.64 -3.10
CA GLN A 77 13.65 32.99 -3.38
C GLN A 77 14.33 33.63 -2.17
N ASP A 78 14.06 33.14 -0.94
CA ASP A 78 14.59 33.72 0.29
C ASP A 78 14.73 32.66 1.38
N ASP A 79 15.97 32.32 1.76
CA ASP A 79 16.20 31.30 2.79
C ASP A 79 15.60 31.70 4.15
N SER A 80 15.45 32.98 4.46
CA SER A 80 14.86 33.47 5.72
C SER A 80 13.34 33.26 5.81
N MET A 81 12.71 32.92 4.68
CA MET A 81 11.27 32.75 4.52
C MET A 81 10.89 31.27 4.32
N ARG A 82 9.62 30.98 4.52
CA ARG A 82 9.00 29.68 4.29
C ARG A 82 7.72 29.86 3.49
N LEU A 83 7.31 28.84 2.76
CA LEU A 83 6.00 28.77 2.15
C LEU A 83 5.11 27.89 3.02
N LEU A 84 4.05 28.47 3.58
CA LEU A 84 2.98 27.75 4.26
C LEU A 84 1.90 27.42 3.23
N LEU A 85 1.85 26.15 2.81
CA LEU A 85 0.93 25.66 1.81
C LEU A 85 -0.49 25.61 2.37
N LEU A 86 -1.45 26.10 1.59
CA LEU A 86 -2.87 26.06 1.91
C LEU A 86 -3.55 24.87 1.23
N LYS A 87 -4.71 24.48 1.74
CA LYS A 87 -5.50 23.40 1.15
C LYS A 87 -6.00 23.79 -0.25
N GLU A 88 -6.28 22.77 -1.07
CA GLU A 88 -6.67 22.95 -2.46
C GLU A 88 -7.97 23.78 -2.61
N GLU A 89 -8.89 23.71 -1.65
CA GLU A 89 -10.16 24.44 -1.69
C GLU A 89 -9.98 25.96 -1.48
N VAL A 90 -8.81 26.38 -0.97
CA VAL A 90 -8.51 27.80 -0.77
C VAL A 90 -8.00 28.39 -2.07
N LYS A 91 -8.91 29.06 -2.80
CA LYS A 91 -8.59 29.76 -4.06
C LYS A 91 -8.52 31.28 -3.93
N ASP A 92 -9.09 31.83 -2.87
CA ASP A 92 -9.14 33.27 -2.65
C ASP A 92 -7.97 33.74 -1.79
N THR A 93 -7.16 34.65 -2.33
CA THR A 93 -6.04 35.28 -1.64
C THR A 93 -6.50 36.15 -0.47
N ALA A 94 -7.75 36.60 -0.47
CA ALA A 94 -8.33 37.36 0.61
C ALA A 94 -8.57 36.49 1.85
N LEU A 95 -8.58 35.14 1.78
CA LEU A 95 -8.80 34.22 2.91
C LEU A 95 -10.06 34.51 3.76
N PRO A 96 -11.25 34.70 3.15
CA PRO A 96 -12.45 35.24 3.80
C PRO A 96 -12.95 34.44 5.01
N THR A 97 -12.54 33.18 5.14
CA THR A 97 -12.87 32.29 6.26
C THR A 97 -12.21 32.65 7.58
N LEU A 98 -11.23 33.57 7.59
CA LEU A 98 -10.55 34.03 8.81
C LEU A 98 -11.30 35.18 9.49
N SER A 99 -11.46 35.08 10.82
CA SER A 99 -11.99 36.18 11.62
C SER A 99 -11.03 37.37 11.63
N ALA A 100 -11.57 38.58 11.84
CA ALA A 100 -10.76 39.80 11.92
C ALA A 100 -9.69 39.71 13.03
N GLU A 101 -10.03 39.13 14.19
CA GLU A 101 -9.10 38.93 15.29
C GLU A 101 -7.92 38.01 14.90
N THR A 102 -8.22 36.91 14.20
CA THR A 102 -7.19 35.97 13.73
C THR A 102 -6.28 36.63 12.70
N ARG A 103 -6.83 37.40 11.75
CA ARG A 103 -6.03 38.13 10.76
C ARG A 103 -5.03 39.08 11.39
N VAL A 104 -5.49 39.89 12.34
CA VAL A 104 -4.64 40.86 13.05
C VAL A 104 -3.57 40.13 13.86
N ARG A 105 -3.93 39.09 14.63
CA ARG A 105 -2.99 38.33 15.46
C ARG A 105 -1.92 37.62 14.64
N ALA A 106 -2.32 37.03 13.52
CA ALA A 106 -1.43 36.33 12.61
C ALA A 106 -0.67 37.27 11.66
N GLY A 107 -1.10 38.52 11.54
CA GLY A 107 -0.54 39.49 10.59
C GLY A 107 -0.68 39.03 9.14
N VAL A 108 -1.79 38.37 8.80
CA VAL A 108 -1.98 37.69 7.50
C VAL A 108 -2.00 38.68 6.35
N ASP A 109 -2.60 39.85 6.56
CA ASP A 109 -2.78 40.86 5.52
C ASP A 109 -1.44 41.51 5.10
N GLU A 110 -0.36 41.31 5.87
CA GLU A 110 1.01 41.73 5.53
C GLU A 110 1.80 40.65 4.77
N LEU A 111 1.27 39.42 4.69
CA LEU A 111 1.97 38.30 4.07
C LEU A 111 1.73 38.29 2.56
N ALA A 112 2.80 38.07 1.81
CA ALA A 112 2.68 37.82 0.38
C ALA A 112 2.09 36.42 0.12
N VAL A 113 1.18 36.33 -0.84
CA VAL A 113 0.64 35.07 -1.36
C VAL A 113 1.36 34.70 -2.65
N THR A 114 1.68 33.43 -2.83
CA THR A 114 2.26 32.89 -4.06
C THR A 114 1.57 31.58 -4.44
N GLU A 115 1.64 31.21 -5.71
CA GLU A 115 1.24 29.88 -6.17
C GLU A 115 2.37 28.86 -5.91
N TYR A 116 1.97 27.61 -5.68
CA TYR A 116 2.85 26.47 -5.53
C TYR A 116 2.27 25.23 -6.23
N GLU A 117 3.09 24.56 -7.04
CA GLU A 117 2.72 23.30 -7.70
C GLU A 117 3.15 22.11 -6.83
N LEU A 118 2.18 21.44 -6.20
CA LEU A 118 2.41 20.21 -5.46
C LEU A 118 2.33 19.01 -6.41
N HIS A 119 3.45 18.32 -6.58
CA HIS A 119 3.54 17.11 -7.40
C HIS A 119 3.31 15.86 -6.54
N LEU A 120 2.22 15.16 -6.80
CA LEU A 120 1.87 13.89 -6.16
C LEU A 120 2.16 12.75 -7.14
N GLY A 121 3.16 11.93 -6.84
CA GLY A 121 3.55 10.78 -7.67
C GLY A 121 3.02 9.44 -7.15
N TYR A 122 3.40 8.35 -7.82
CA TYR A 122 2.98 6.98 -7.49
C TYR A 122 3.04 6.71 -5.98
N ASP A 123 4.16 6.99 -5.32
CA ASP A 123 4.39 6.68 -3.90
C ASP A 123 3.41 7.39 -2.93
N TYR A 124 2.80 8.49 -3.36
CA TYR A 124 1.76 9.16 -2.58
C TYR A 124 0.43 8.41 -2.59
N PHE A 125 0.06 7.76 -3.69
CA PHE A 125 -1.21 7.07 -3.82
C PHE A 125 -1.19 5.69 -3.16
N ASN A 126 -2.30 5.31 -2.55
CA ASN A 126 -2.50 3.98 -1.98
C ASN A 126 -2.79 2.93 -3.09
N ALA A 127 -2.81 1.65 -2.73
CA ALA A 127 -3.03 0.56 -3.69
C ALA A 127 -4.37 0.69 -4.42
N GLU A 128 -5.44 1.04 -3.71
CA GLU A 128 -6.77 1.19 -4.29
C GLU A 128 -6.80 2.29 -5.37
N GLN A 129 -6.22 3.47 -5.06
CA GLN A 129 -6.14 4.60 -5.98
C GLN A 129 -5.33 4.29 -7.23
N ILE A 130 -4.23 3.54 -7.09
CA ILE A 130 -3.44 3.06 -8.23
C ILE A 130 -4.24 2.06 -9.07
N LEU A 131 -4.82 1.03 -8.44
CA LEU A 131 -5.57 -0.01 -9.14
C LEU A 131 -6.79 0.55 -9.85
N ARG A 132 -7.48 1.53 -9.26
CA ARG A 132 -8.63 2.21 -9.88
C ARG A 132 -8.26 2.94 -11.18
N GLN A 133 -7.01 3.36 -11.35
CA GLN A 133 -6.51 3.96 -12.59
C GLN A 133 -6.02 2.92 -13.61
N MET A 134 -5.67 1.71 -13.15
CA MET A 134 -5.17 0.63 -14.01
C MET A 134 -6.27 -0.31 -14.53
N LEU A 135 -7.34 -0.49 -13.74
CA LEU A 135 -8.44 -1.38 -14.07
C LEU A 135 -9.48 -0.66 -14.95
N PRO A 136 -10.23 -1.41 -15.79
CA PRO A 136 -11.31 -0.83 -16.59
C PRO A 136 -12.38 -0.15 -15.73
N ALA A 137 -13.02 0.87 -16.30
CA ALA A 137 -14.14 1.55 -15.65
C ALA A 137 -15.28 0.55 -15.36
N GLY A 138 -15.83 0.62 -14.14
CA GLY A 138 -16.92 -0.27 -13.68
C GLY A 138 -16.44 -1.57 -13.03
N VAL A 139 -15.16 -1.92 -13.13
CA VAL A 139 -14.59 -3.05 -12.40
C VAL A 139 -14.34 -2.66 -10.94
N GLU A 140 -14.80 -3.50 -10.03
CA GLU A 140 -14.60 -3.30 -8.59
C GLU A 140 -13.14 -3.61 -8.22
N VAL A 141 -12.43 -2.65 -7.63
CA VAL A 141 -11.09 -2.86 -7.09
C VAL A 141 -11.18 -3.80 -5.89
N PRO A 142 -10.29 -4.81 -5.74
CA PRO A 142 -10.23 -5.63 -4.53
C PRO A 142 -10.18 -4.77 -3.26
N GLY A 143 -11.25 -4.80 -2.47
CA GLY A 143 -11.43 -3.87 -1.34
C GLY A 143 -10.55 -4.17 -0.12
N SER A 144 -10.12 -5.41 0.06
CA SER A 144 -9.21 -5.81 1.14
C SER A 144 -8.53 -7.15 0.84
N PHE A 145 -7.40 -7.38 1.49
CA PHE A 145 -6.68 -8.65 1.52
C PHE A 145 -6.41 -9.02 2.97
N GLU A 146 -6.21 -10.31 3.21
CA GLU A 146 -5.81 -10.83 4.52
C GLU A 146 -4.31 -11.10 4.52
N THR A 147 -3.69 -11.02 5.70
CA THR A 147 -2.26 -11.24 5.86
C THR A 147 -1.96 -12.34 6.85
N VAL A 148 -1.02 -13.21 6.48
CA VAL A 148 -0.40 -14.20 7.36
C VAL A 148 1.10 -13.95 7.31
N GLY A 149 1.63 -13.30 8.35
CA GLY A 149 3.01 -12.84 8.37
C GLY A 149 3.28 -11.82 7.26
N HIS A 150 4.20 -12.12 6.34
CA HIS A 150 4.50 -11.30 5.16
C HIS A 150 3.73 -11.71 3.90
N ILE A 151 2.82 -12.68 4.02
CA ILE A 151 2.03 -13.20 2.89
C ILE A 151 0.69 -12.47 2.90
N ALA A 152 0.33 -11.86 1.77
CA ALA A 152 -1.03 -11.41 1.53
C ALA A 152 -1.77 -12.45 0.69
N HIS A 153 -3.02 -12.72 1.02
CA HIS A 153 -3.87 -13.57 0.21
C HIS A 153 -5.17 -12.87 -0.17
N LEU A 154 -5.59 -13.11 -1.41
CA LEU A 154 -6.81 -12.58 -2.01
C LEU A 154 -7.78 -13.70 -2.36
N ASN A 155 -9.04 -13.29 -2.57
CA ASN A 155 -10.06 -14.08 -3.23
C ASN A 155 -10.55 -13.26 -4.42
N LEU A 156 -9.78 -13.26 -5.51
CA LEU A 156 -10.11 -12.51 -6.71
C LEU A 156 -11.34 -13.12 -7.39
N ARG A 157 -12.25 -12.26 -7.85
CA ARG A 157 -13.34 -12.65 -8.74
C ARG A 157 -12.79 -12.89 -10.14
N ASP A 158 -13.47 -13.74 -10.92
CA ASP A 158 -13.03 -14.13 -12.26
C ASP A 158 -12.84 -12.92 -13.21
N GLU A 159 -13.65 -11.87 -13.04
CA GLU A 159 -13.56 -10.62 -13.80
C GLU A 159 -12.21 -9.88 -13.62
N LEU A 160 -11.47 -10.18 -12.55
CA LEU A 160 -10.14 -9.63 -12.27
C LEU A 160 -9.00 -10.56 -12.69
N SER A 161 -9.31 -11.73 -13.24
CA SER A 161 -8.32 -12.74 -13.58
C SER A 161 -7.24 -12.19 -14.51
N GLU A 162 -7.61 -11.42 -15.53
CA GLU A 162 -6.65 -10.81 -16.47
C GLU A 162 -5.69 -9.80 -15.82
N TYR A 163 -6.07 -9.22 -14.68
CA TYR A 163 -5.31 -8.21 -13.96
C TYR A 163 -4.60 -8.73 -12.71
N ARG A 164 -4.72 -10.04 -12.41
CA ARG A 164 -4.29 -10.64 -11.15
C ARG A 164 -2.83 -10.37 -10.79
N HIS A 165 -1.91 -10.42 -11.76
CA HIS A 165 -0.49 -10.14 -11.52
C HIS A 165 -0.21 -8.65 -11.34
N VAL A 166 -0.95 -7.77 -12.03
CA VAL A 166 -0.88 -6.32 -11.81
C VAL A 166 -1.35 -5.98 -10.40
N ILE A 167 -2.46 -6.59 -9.95
CA ILE A 167 -2.97 -6.45 -8.57
C ILE A 167 -1.90 -6.89 -7.57
N GLY A 168 -1.33 -8.09 -7.75
CA GLY A 168 -0.25 -8.60 -6.90
C GLY A 168 0.94 -7.65 -6.81
N ARG A 169 1.40 -7.13 -7.95
CA ARG A 169 2.54 -6.20 -8.02
C ARG A 169 2.25 -4.87 -7.29
N VAL A 170 1.07 -4.28 -7.49
CA VAL A 170 0.68 -3.05 -6.78
C VAL A 170 0.63 -3.30 -5.28
N LEU A 171 0.09 -4.44 -4.84
CA LEU A 171 0.02 -4.75 -3.41
C LEU A 171 1.40 -4.91 -2.77
N LEU A 172 2.37 -5.52 -3.46
CA LEU A 172 3.76 -5.55 -2.99
C LEU A 172 4.38 -4.15 -2.91
N ASP A 173 4.22 -3.35 -3.97
CA ASP A 173 4.77 -1.99 -4.02
C ASP A 173 4.26 -1.10 -2.88
N LYS A 174 2.99 -1.25 -2.53
CA LYS A 174 2.30 -0.38 -1.56
C LYS A 174 2.39 -0.87 -0.13
N ASN A 175 2.84 -2.10 0.09
CA ASN A 175 2.96 -2.69 1.42
C ASN A 175 4.37 -3.28 1.62
N PRO A 176 5.34 -2.47 2.09
CA PRO A 176 6.75 -2.88 2.21
C PRO A 176 7.01 -4.08 3.13
N ARG A 177 6.03 -4.49 3.94
CA ARG A 177 6.13 -5.68 4.80
C ARG A 177 5.78 -6.97 4.07
N LEU A 178 5.07 -6.88 2.94
CA LEU A 178 4.71 -8.04 2.15
C LEU A 178 5.89 -8.48 1.30
N ARG A 179 6.04 -9.80 1.17
CA ARG A 179 7.00 -10.42 0.26
C ARG A 179 6.34 -11.33 -0.77
N THR A 180 5.16 -11.85 -0.43
CA THR A 180 4.43 -12.82 -1.24
C THR A 180 2.97 -12.37 -1.31
N VAL A 181 2.39 -12.36 -2.51
CA VAL A 181 0.96 -12.11 -2.71
C VAL A 181 0.38 -13.28 -3.49
N VAL A 182 -0.62 -13.94 -2.92
CA VAL A 182 -1.29 -15.09 -3.53
C VAL A 182 -2.79 -14.87 -3.71
N ASN A 183 -3.37 -15.60 -4.65
CA ASN A 183 -4.81 -15.72 -4.81
C ASN A 183 -5.25 -17.12 -4.38
N LYS A 184 -6.37 -17.21 -3.66
CA LYS A 184 -7.04 -18.48 -3.41
C LYS A 184 -7.69 -18.97 -4.70
N VAL A 185 -7.38 -20.19 -5.11
CA VAL A 185 -7.96 -20.84 -6.28
C VAL A 185 -8.57 -22.18 -5.91
N GLY A 186 -9.62 -22.59 -6.63
CA GLY A 186 -10.28 -23.89 -6.47
C GLY A 186 -11.10 -24.07 -5.19
N SER A 187 -11.74 -25.23 -5.09
CA SER A 187 -12.47 -25.67 -3.89
C SER A 187 -11.52 -26.29 -2.86
N ILE A 188 -11.77 -26.06 -1.57
CA ILE A 188 -11.03 -26.69 -0.47
C ILE A 188 -11.26 -28.22 -0.55
N ALA A 189 -10.32 -28.95 -1.14
CA ALA A 189 -10.46 -30.39 -1.40
C ALA A 189 -9.58 -31.27 -0.47
N SER A 190 -8.68 -30.66 0.29
CA SER A 190 -7.76 -31.42 1.16
C SER A 190 -8.42 -31.80 2.48
N GLU A 191 -8.01 -32.96 3.03
CA GLU A 191 -8.40 -33.43 4.37
C GLU A 191 -8.11 -32.38 5.45
N PHE A 192 -7.01 -31.64 5.28
CA PHE A 192 -6.55 -30.58 6.17
C PHE A 192 -7.16 -29.20 5.89
N ARG A 193 -8.10 -29.11 4.94
CA ARG A 193 -8.78 -27.87 4.52
C ARG A 193 -7.86 -26.71 4.09
N VAL A 194 -6.66 -27.03 3.63
CA VAL A 194 -5.70 -26.07 3.10
C VAL A 194 -6.16 -25.63 1.71
N PRO A 195 -6.30 -24.31 1.46
CA PRO A 195 -6.61 -23.80 0.13
C PRO A 195 -5.49 -24.04 -0.88
N THR A 196 -5.84 -24.06 -2.17
CA THR A 196 -4.85 -23.98 -3.24
C THR A 196 -4.53 -22.52 -3.52
N TRP A 197 -3.25 -22.21 -3.68
CA TRP A 197 -2.75 -20.86 -3.87
C TRP A 197 -2.13 -20.69 -5.27
N GLU A 198 -2.44 -19.58 -5.91
CA GLU A 198 -1.76 -19.08 -7.11
C GLU A 198 -0.87 -17.90 -6.70
N LEU A 199 0.41 -17.88 -7.10
CA LEU A 199 1.27 -16.72 -6.88
C LEU A 199 0.86 -15.58 -7.83
N LEU A 200 0.53 -14.43 -7.25
CA LEU A 200 0.25 -13.22 -8.02
C LEU A 200 1.52 -12.40 -8.24
N ALA A 201 2.34 -12.25 -7.19
CA ALA A 201 3.62 -11.56 -7.25
C ALA A 201 4.51 -11.90 -6.03
N GLY A 202 5.83 -11.78 -6.19
CA GLY A 202 6.80 -11.85 -5.09
C GLY A 202 7.49 -13.19 -4.93
N ASP A 203 7.88 -13.53 -3.70
CA ASP A 203 8.60 -14.77 -3.39
C ASP A 203 7.69 -16.00 -3.59
N THR A 204 8.24 -17.11 -4.08
CA THR A 204 7.49 -18.38 -4.26
C THR A 204 7.27 -19.16 -2.95
N SER A 205 7.79 -18.67 -1.83
CA SER A 205 7.71 -19.31 -0.51
C SER A 205 6.47 -18.84 0.25
N LEU A 206 5.80 -19.81 0.89
CA LEU A 206 4.69 -19.61 1.84
C LEU A 206 5.09 -19.89 3.29
N GLU A 207 6.38 -20.12 3.56
CA GLU A 207 6.92 -20.16 4.92
C GLU A 207 6.87 -18.77 5.53
N THR A 208 6.30 -18.67 6.73
CA THR A 208 6.16 -17.38 7.41
C THR A 208 6.18 -17.50 8.92
N GLU A 209 6.32 -16.35 9.59
CA GLU A 209 6.22 -16.23 11.04
C GLU A 209 5.06 -15.29 11.40
N VAL A 210 4.19 -15.75 12.29
CA VAL A 210 3.06 -15.00 12.83
C VAL A 210 3.16 -14.91 14.34
N ARG A 211 2.54 -13.88 14.94
CA ARG A 211 2.41 -13.77 16.39
C ARG A 211 0.95 -13.89 16.78
N GLN A 212 0.65 -14.81 17.69
CA GLN A 212 -0.66 -14.96 18.30
C GLN A 212 -0.50 -14.91 19.82
N HIS A 213 -1.24 -14.01 20.48
CA HIS A 213 -1.09 -13.72 21.92
C HIS A 213 0.37 -13.46 22.36
N GLY A 214 1.16 -12.80 21.51
CA GLY A 214 2.58 -12.49 21.76
C GLY A 214 3.55 -13.66 21.53
N ILE A 215 3.05 -14.86 21.23
CA ILE A 215 3.86 -16.05 20.96
C ILE A 215 4.12 -16.15 19.45
N PRO A 216 5.39 -16.27 19.01
CA PRO A 216 5.70 -16.46 17.60
C PRO A 216 5.46 -17.92 17.17
N PHE A 217 4.86 -18.10 16.01
CA PHE A 217 4.65 -19.37 15.34
C PHE A 217 5.29 -19.31 13.97
N LYS A 218 6.07 -20.34 13.62
CA LYS A 218 6.60 -20.56 12.28
C LYS A 218 5.78 -21.64 11.61
N LEU A 219 5.32 -21.38 10.39
CA LEU A 219 4.45 -22.28 9.65
C LEU A 219 4.62 -22.09 8.15
N ASP A 220 4.25 -23.11 7.38
CA ASP A 220 4.06 -23.01 5.94
C ASP A 220 2.57 -22.87 5.63
N PHE A 221 2.17 -21.70 5.12
CA PHE A 221 0.77 -21.39 4.83
C PHE A 221 0.21 -22.18 3.63
N GLY A 222 1.08 -22.83 2.84
CA GLY A 222 0.71 -23.78 1.80
C GLY A 222 0.40 -25.18 2.32
N GLU A 223 0.78 -25.51 3.55
CA GLU A 223 0.62 -26.85 4.15
C GLU A 223 -0.32 -26.89 5.35
N VAL A 224 -0.52 -25.75 6.04
CA VAL A 224 -1.40 -25.67 7.20
C VAL A 224 -2.49 -24.63 7.05
N TYR A 225 -3.68 -24.95 7.57
CA TYR A 225 -4.74 -23.97 7.69
C TYR A 225 -4.41 -22.98 8.82
N TRP A 226 -4.42 -21.68 8.50
CA TRP A 226 -4.28 -20.61 9.47
C TRP A 226 -5.39 -19.58 9.28
N ASN A 227 -5.99 -19.12 10.37
CA ASN A 227 -6.99 -18.05 10.36
C ASN A 227 -6.78 -17.14 11.57
N SER A 228 -6.36 -15.91 11.31
CA SER A 228 -6.06 -14.90 12.34
C SER A 228 -7.31 -14.34 13.04
N ARG A 229 -8.52 -14.64 12.55
CA ARG A 229 -9.79 -14.18 13.15
C ARG A 229 -10.41 -15.17 14.15
N LEU A 230 -9.83 -16.35 14.32
CA LEU A 230 -10.31 -17.35 15.30
C LEU A 230 -9.76 -17.11 16.72
N GLU A 231 -9.34 -15.87 17.01
CA GLU A 231 -9.02 -15.38 18.35
C GLU A 231 -10.28 -15.12 19.18
#